data_AF-A0A4T0B4N4-F1
#
_entry.id   AF-A0A4T0B4N4-F1
#
_cell.length_a   1.000
_cell.length_b   1.000
_cell.length_c   1.000
_cell.angle_alpha   90.00
_cell.angle_beta   90.00
_cell.angle_gamma   90.00
#
_symmetry.space_group_name_H-M   'P 1'
#
loop_
_entity.id
_entity.type
_entity.pdbx_description
1 polymer ?
#
loop_
_entity_poly.entity_id
_entity_poly.type
_entity_poly.pdbx_seq_one_letter_code
_entity_poly.pdbx_strand_id
1 'polypeptide(L)'
;MPSRIHEAFVTFGTNICDQLYNSGFLPTRYKRNEILQTGSVEFDYGSVIMAPDASVSFFGSRDPFLVLEVAYSEKEEHAQRKAQDYILLSKAE
;
A
#
# COMPACT_ATOMS: atom_id res chain seq x y z
N MET A 1 19.68 3.91 2.27
CA MET A 1 18.91 4.80 3.16
C MET A 1 17.65 5.20 2.43
N PRO A 2 16.46 5.12 3.04
CA PRO A 2 15.22 5.60 2.43
C PRO A 2 15.37 7.07 2.04
N SER A 3 14.77 7.47 0.91
CA SER A 3 14.73 8.88 0.56
C SER A 3 13.78 9.63 1.51
N ARG A 4 13.94 10.96 1.65
CA ARG A 4 13.00 11.79 2.41
C ARG A 4 11.55 11.66 1.90
N ILE A 5 11.39 11.39 0.61
CA ILE A 5 10.07 11.20 -0.01
C ILE A 5 9.46 9.88 0.45
N HIS A 6 10.28 8.83 0.62
CA HIS A 6 9.85 7.54 1.16
C HIS A 6 9.27 7.68 2.58
N GLU A 7 9.97 8.41 3.46
CA GLU A 7 9.51 8.68 4.83
C GLU A 7 8.22 9.50 4.85
N ALA A 8 8.10 10.48 3.94
CA ALA A 8 6.88 11.26 3.78
C ALA A 8 5.70 10.39 3.33
N PHE A 9 5.91 9.41 2.45
CA PHE A 9 4.88 8.47 2.01
C PHE A 9 4.43 7.51 3.11
N VAL A 10 5.35 7.05 3.96
CA VAL A 10 4.99 6.27 5.16
C VAL A 10 4.11 7.08 6.10
N THR A 11 4.47 8.34 6.34
CA THR A 11 3.68 9.27 7.16
C THR A 11 2.31 9.53 6.54
N PHE A 12 2.26 9.72 5.22
CA PHE A 12 1.01 9.88 4.48
C PHE A 12 0.12 8.64 4.58
N GLY A 13 0.70 7.44 4.46
CA GLY A 13 -0.03 6.18 4.67
C GLY A 13 -0.65 6.08 6.06
N THR A 14 0.05 6.53 7.10
CA THR A 14 -0.49 6.57 8.47
C THR A 14 -1.67 7.53 8.58
N ASN A 15 -1.58 8.71 7.95
CA ASN A 15 -2.70 9.66 7.89
C ASN A 15 -3.91 9.08 7.16
N ILE A 16 -3.70 8.29 6.10
CA ILE A 16 -4.79 7.58 5.40
C ILE A 16 -5.47 6.59 6.34
N CYS A 17 -4.71 5.80 7.11
CA CYS A 17 -5.30 4.88 8.09
C CYS A 17 -6.23 5.61 9.07
N ASP A 18 -5.78 6.76 9.60
CA ASP A 18 -6.57 7.54 10.54
C ASP A 18 -7.82 8.13 9.88
N GLN A 19 -7.71 8.62 8.64
CA GLN A 19 -8.86 9.15 7.90
C GLN A 19 -9.90 8.07 7.57
N LEU A 20 -9.46 6.88 7.18
CA LEU A 20 -10.36 5.75 6.91
C LEU A 20 -11.14 5.34 8.16
N TYR A 21 -10.47 5.30 9.31
CA TYR A 21 -11.12 5.03 10.58
C TYR A 21 -12.12 6.14 10.95
N ASN A 22 -11.67 7.39 10.95
CA ASN A 22 -12.48 8.54 11.38
C ASN A 22 -13.69 8.80 10.47
N SER A 23 -13.59 8.43 9.18
CA SER A 23 -14.68 8.57 8.21
C SER A 23 -15.66 7.38 8.23
N GLY A 24 -15.41 6.36 9.07
CA GLY A 24 -16.31 5.21 9.21
C GLY A 24 -16.24 4.19 8.07
N PHE A 25 -15.12 4.13 7.33
CA PHE A 25 -14.92 3.10 6.29
C PHE A 25 -14.72 1.70 6.88
N LEU A 26 -14.42 1.61 8.18
CA LEU A 26 -14.44 0.34 8.89
C LEU A 26 -15.85 0.03 9.42
N PRO A 27 -16.36 -1.19 9.21
CA PRO A 27 -17.59 -1.64 9.88
C PRO A 27 -17.46 -1.48 11.39
N THR A 28 -18.57 -1.15 12.07
CA THR A 28 -18.65 -0.72 13.48
C THR A 28 -17.99 -1.67 14.50
N ARG A 29 -17.74 -2.92 14.13
CA ARG A 29 -17.09 -3.94 14.98
C ARG A 29 -15.56 -3.90 14.94
N TYR A 30 -14.97 -3.18 13.99
CA TYR A 30 -13.52 -3.14 13.80
C TYR A 30 -12.91 -1.90 14.45
N LYS A 31 -11.68 -2.06 14.92
CA LYS A 31 -10.94 -1.02 15.65
C LYS A 31 -9.93 -0.33 14.72
N ARG A 32 -9.45 0.86 15.09
CA ARG A 32 -8.46 1.61 14.29
C ARG A 32 -7.20 0.79 13.99
N ASN A 33 -6.73 -0.02 14.95
CA ASN A 33 -5.55 -0.87 14.78
C ASN A 33 -5.75 -2.02 13.78
N GLU A 34 -6.95 -2.18 13.23
CA GLU A 34 -7.22 -3.07 12.10
C GLU A 34 -6.88 -2.42 10.75
N ILE A 35 -6.54 -1.13 10.69
CA ILE A 35 -5.96 -0.48 9.50
C ILE A 35 -4.49 -0.21 9.78
N LEU A 36 -3.61 -0.82 9.01
CA LEU A 36 -2.18 -0.77 9.24
C LEU A 36 -1.47 -0.19 8.03
N GLN A 37 -0.60 0.78 8.28
CA GLN A 37 0.42 1.17 7.33
C GLN A 37 1.52 0.10 7.43
N THR A 38 1.79 -0.56 6.32
CA THR A 38 2.66 -1.74 6.26
C THR A 38 4.02 -1.42 5.63
N GLY A 39 4.34 -0.16 5.36
CA GLY A 39 5.62 0.22 4.78
C GLY A 39 5.86 -0.43 3.42
N SER A 40 7.12 -0.76 3.18
CA SER A 40 7.59 -1.53 2.02
C SER A 40 7.58 -3.04 2.27
N VAL A 41 6.53 -3.56 2.91
CA VAL A 41 6.40 -5.01 3.07
C VAL A 41 6.33 -5.63 1.68
N GLU A 42 7.34 -6.45 1.37
CA GLU A 42 7.30 -7.37 0.25
C GLU A 42 6.14 -8.33 0.45
N PHE A 43 5.32 -8.48 -0.58
CA PHE A 43 4.24 -9.44 -0.55
C PHE A 43 4.30 -10.32 -1.80
N ASP A 44 4.14 -11.63 -1.57
CA ASP A 44 4.25 -12.68 -2.58
C ASP A 44 2.92 -12.78 -3.33
N TYR A 45 2.92 -12.51 -4.65
CA TYR A 45 1.82 -12.88 -5.54
C TYR A 45 2.30 -13.87 -6.59
N GLY A 46 2.12 -15.16 -6.29
CA GLY A 46 2.54 -16.25 -7.16
C GLY A 46 4.06 -16.34 -7.28
N SER A 47 4.62 -15.92 -8.41
CA SER A 47 6.06 -15.95 -8.71
C SER A 47 6.74 -14.59 -8.68
N VAL A 48 6.00 -13.51 -8.38
CA VAL A 48 6.52 -12.13 -8.37
C VAL A 48 6.47 -11.57 -6.96
N ILE A 49 7.62 -11.10 -6.47
CA ILE A 49 7.71 -10.34 -5.23
C ILE A 49 7.47 -8.87 -5.58
N MET A 50 6.40 -8.30 -5.03
CA MET A 50 6.13 -6.87 -5.18
C MET A 50 6.55 -6.13 -3.92
N ALA A 51 7.32 -5.05 -4.10
CA ALA A 51 7.84 -4.21 -3.02
C ALA A 51 7.32 -2.78 -3.20
N PRO A 52 6.24 -2.40 -2.49
CA PRO A 52 5.69 -1.05 -2.55
C PRO A 52 6.58 -0.06 -1.79
N ASP A 53 6.54 1.23 -2.14
CA ASP A 53 7.22 2.25 -1.31
C ASP A 53 6.49 2.48 0.02
N ALA A 54 5.16 2.50 -0.04
CA ALA A 54 4.30 2.43 1.14
C ALA A 54 3.01 1.69 0.80
N SER A 55 2.42 1.05 1.80
CA SER A 55 1.18 0.32 1.63
C SER A 55 0.30 0.42 2.87
N VAL A 56 -1.00 0.17 2.67
CA VAL A 56 -1.99 0.08 3.73
C VAL A 56 -2.78 -1.22 3.57
N SER A 57 -2.93 -1.97 4.64
CA SER A 57 -3.74 -3.19 4.69
C SER A 57 -4.78 -3.15 5.80
N PHE A 58 -5.83 -3.96 5.62
CA PHE A 58 -6.75 -4.29 6.70
C PHE A 58 -6.29 -5.57 7.40
N PHE A 59 -6.47 -5.64 8.72
CA PHE A 59 -6.23 -6.82 9.55
C PHE A 59 -4.78 -7.34 9.53
N GLY A 60 -3.82 -6.50 9.10
CA GLY A 60 -2.42 -6.91 8.95
C GLY A 60 -2.22 -8.06 7.96
N SER A 61 -3.14 -8.23 7.00
CA SER A 61 -2.93 -9.15 5.89
C SER A 61 -1.67 -8.75 5.10
N ARG A 62 -1.08 -9.74 4.43
CA ARG A 62 -0.05 -9.52 3.40
C ARG A 62 -0.63 -8.90 2.12
N ASP A 63 -1.94 -8.66 2.10
CA ASP A 63 -2.68 -8.19 0.94
C ASP A 63 -3.06 -6.72 1.16
N PRO A 64 -2.22 -5.77 0.72
CA PRO A 64 -2.54 -4.36 0.85
C PRO A 64 -3.74 -4.01 -0.02
N PHE A 65 -4.70 -3.24 0.51
CA PHE A 65 -5.79 -2.71 -0.30
C PHE A 65 -5.38 -1.40 -1.01
N LEU A 66 -4.34 -0.74 -0.51
CA LEU A 66 -3.78 0.48 -1.09
C LEU A 66 -2.26 0.38 -1.13
N VAL A 67 -1.69 0.68 -2.29
CA VAL A 67 -0.25 0.79 -2.54
C VAL A 67 0.07 2.21 -3.00
N LEU A 68 1.20 2.73 -2.53
CA LEU A 68 1.74 4.05 -2.87
C LEU A 68 3.17 3.88 -3.40
N GLU A 69 3.45 4.56 -4.51
CA GLU A 69 4.71 4.50 -5.25
C GLU A 69 5.24 5.90 -5.58
N VAL A 70 6.55 6.07 -5.47
CA VAL A 70 7.26 7.31 -5.77
C VAL A 70 7.91 7.18 -7.15
N ALA A 71 7.20 7.63 -8.19
CA ALA A 71 7.69 7.57 -9.57
C ALA A 71 8.57 8.77 -10.00
N TYR A 72 9.18 9.52 -9.05
CA TYR A 72 9.80 10.83 -9.33
C TYR A 72 10.87 10.80 -10.45
N SER A 73 11.69 9.75 -10.51
CA SER A 73 12.74 9.58 -11.53
C SER A 73 12.46 8.43 -12.48
N GLU A 74 11.27 7.84 -12.41
CA GLU A 74 10.92 6.65 -13.18
C GLU A 74 10.31 7.05 -14.53
N LYS A 75 10.52 6.21 -15.55
CA LYS A 75 9.81 6.38 -16.82
C LYS A 75 8.32 6.08 -16.58
N GLU A 76 7.45 6.92 -17.12
CA GLU A 76 6.00 6.77 -16.98
C GLU A 76 5.51 5.36 -17.36
N GLU A 77 6.02 4.78 -18.45
CA GLU A 77 5.67 3.42 -18.89
C GLU A 77 5.96 2.36 -17.82
N HIS A 78 7.08 2.50 -17.09
CA HIS A 78 7.45 1.55 -16.04
C HIS A 78 6.54 1.70 -14.82
N ALA A 79 6.27 2.94 -14.39
CA ALA A 79 5.35 3.21 -13.29
C ALA A 79 3.93 2.70 -13.62
N GLN A 80 3.46 2.91 -14.87
CA GLN A 80 2.18 2.38 -15.34
C GLN A 80 2.16 0.85 -15.37
N ARG A 81 3.23 0.20 -15.84
CA ARG A 81 3.33 -1.26 -15.84
C ARG A 81 3.28 -1.82 -14.41
N LYS A 82 4.05 -1.25 -13.49
CA LYS A 82 4.03 -1.63 -12.07
C LYS A 82 2.64 -1.45 -11.45
N ALA A 83 1.95 -0.34 -11.75
CA ALA A 83 0.57 -0.11 -11.33
C ALA A 83 -0.42 -1.14 -11.92
N GLN A 84 -0.26 -1.49 -13.19
CA GLN A 84 -1.07 -2.54 -13.84
C GLN A 84 -0.82 -3.91 -13.23
N ASP A 85 0.43 -4.23 -12.88
CA ASP A 85 0.79 -5.48 -12.23
C ASP A 85 0.06 -5.62 -10.88
N TYR A 86 0.00 -4.56 -10.07
CA TYR A 86 -0.80 -4.56 -8.84
C TYR A 86 -2.27 -4.91 -9.10
N ILE A 87 -2.89 -4.41 -10.17
CA ILE A 87 -4.31 -4.60 -10.47
C ILE A 87 -4.60 -5.96 -11.11
N LEU A 88 -3.76 -6.39 -12.05
CA LEU A 88 -3.97 -7.62 -12.81
C LEU A 88 -3.65 -8.84 -11.94
N LEU A 89 -2.60 -8.76 -11.13
CA LEU A 89 -2.21 -9.84 -10.24
C LEU A 89 -3.12 -9.94 -9.00
N SER A 90 -3.78 -8.85 -8.58
CA SER A 90 -4.79 -8.88 -7.51
C SER A 90 -6.12 -9.54 -7.91
N LYS A 91 -6.33 -9.87 -9.19
CA LYS A 91 -7.56 -10.54 -9.68
C LYS A 91 -7.44 -12.06 -9.76
N ALA A 92 -6.25 -12.61 -9.51
CA ALA A 92 -6.01 -14.05 -9.58
C ALA A 92 -6.34 -14.72 -8.22
N GLU A 93 -7.64 -14.91 -7.96
CA GLU A 93 -8.16 -15.93 -7.03
C GLU A 93 -8.89 -17.03 -7.81
#